data_AF-A0A966AR02-F1
#
_entry.id   AF-A0A966AR02-F1
#
_cell.length_a   1.000
_cell.length_b   1.000
_cell.length_c   1.000
_cell.angle_alpha   90.00
_cell.angle_beta   90.00
_cell.angle_gamma   90.00
#
_symmetry.space_group_name_H-M   'P 1'
#
loop_
_entity.id
_entity.type
_entity.pdbx_description
1 polymer ?
#
loop_
_entity_poly.entity_id
_entity_poly.type
_entity_poly.pdbx_seq_one_letter_code
_entity_poly.pdbx_strand_id
1 'polypeptide(L)'
;APVKSQKEIREERARKALDRAEKENAAEPGERFRCAARLRSVAMEYSNTTAGAEAGELRSTLLNTWRTEVDGAWNSLRSDVLLAFSEARFEQASRLLEELPPVFLGASQVLEGKFEQEIVLLKKDAKAQLLFKKQLDELSTKAGVYARKGYEDIALAVIEALPEKVQEDAPDVWRLKEELIQKIQREGLTLLMEQESALEAEIVEAKRLEKERKAAERIRRWLDMKDSVAWKPLLGKSNLYNWVASSDSMRDMQGQKPLWRVMERNGVGVLLIDNRSGSDSFTGVYSNHWEDYLLEFELNLKVGALRISPRTQAIKPDNGPFRISEGTSPPLELGDDFPKNRWLKVTLEVHGKSVTLRYGDGGDKIELDPETTRLPSTGGFVFYAADGTRLEIRGVRVKIVNDTREGGIFAK
;
A
#
# COMPACT_ATOMS: atom_id res chain seq x y z
N ALA A 1 -67.20 -91.22 -9.25
CA ALA A 1 -66.48 -89.99 -9.67
C ALA A 1 -65.25 -90.42 -10.46
N PRO A 2 -64.89 -89.77 -11.59
CA PRO A 2 -63.66 -90.12 -12.28
C PRO A 2 -62.47 -89.85 -11.35
N VAL A 3 -61.57 -90.83 -11.23
CA VAL A 3 -60.35 -90.70 -10.43
C VAL A 3 -59.42 -89.76 -11.17
N LYS A 4 -59.22 -88.54 -10.65
CA LYS A 4 -58.29 -87.57 -11.23
C LYS A 4 -56.90 -88.19 -11.36
N SER A 5 -56.23 -87.93 -12.49
CA SER A 5 -54.86 -88.40 -12.67
C SER A 5 -53.92 -87.69 -11.70
N GLN A 6 -52.81 -88.33 -11.30
CA GLN A 6 -51.83 -87.69 -10.41
C GLN A 6 -51.27 -86.38 -10.99
N LYS A 7 -51.21 -86.28 -12.32
CA LYS A 7 -50.81 -85.08 -13.06
C LYS A 7 -51.83 -83.95 -12.86
N GLU A 8 -53.13 -84.23 -12.96
CA GLU A 8 -54.19 -83.25 -12.70
C GLU A 8 -54.22 -82.77 -11.25
N ILE A 9 -54.01 -83.68 -10.28
CA ILE A 9 -53.94 -83.32 -8.86
C ILE A 9 -52.74 -82.40 -8.58
N ARG A 10 -51.59 -82.67 -9.21
CA ARG A 10 -50.40 -81.82 -9.07
C ARG A 10 -50.60 -80.45 -9.72
N GLU A 11 -51.24 -80.39 -10.88
CA GLU A 11 -51.59 -79.12 -11.55
C GLU A 11 -52.55 -78.27 -10.71
N GLU A 12 -53.59 -78.88 -10.13
CA GLU A 12 -54.56 -78.16 -9.28
C GLU A 12 -53.90 -77.57 -8.02
N ARG A 13 -52.94 -78.29 -7.43
CA ARG A 13 -52.12 -77.79 -6.31
C ARG A 13 -51.20 -76.65 -6.75
N ALA A 14 -50.56 -76.78 -7.90
CA ALA A 14 -49.69 -75.75 -8.46
C ALA A 14 -50.47 -74.45 -8.73
N ARG A 15 -51.67 -74.54 -9.31
CA ARG A 15 -52.54 -73.39 -9.56
C ARG A 15 -52.96 -72.70 -8.26
N LYS A 16 -53.39 -73.45 -7.24
CA LYS A 16 -53.72 -72.89 -5.91
C LYS A 16 -52.53 -72.21 -5.24
N ALA A 17 -51.32 -72.76 -5.41
CA ALA A 17 -50.10 -72.16 -4.88
C ALA A 17 -49.73 -70.86 -5.61
N LEU A 18 -49.88 -70.83 -6.94
CA LEU A 18 -49.69 -69.62 -7.75
C LEU A 18 -50.70 -68.53 -7.38
N ASP A 19 -51.99 -68.84 -7.34
CA ASP A 19 -53.06 -67.89 -6.97
C ASP A 19 -52.82 -67.27 -5.59
N ARG A 20 -52.29 -68.06 -4.64
CA ARG A 20 -51.92 -67.57 -3.31
C ARG A 20 -50.73 -66.62 -3.39
N ALA A 21 -49.68 -66.98 -4.12
CA ALA A 21 -48.51 -66.14 -4.29
C ALA A 21 -48.87 -64.80 -4.97
N GLU A 22 -49.74 -64.82 -5.97
CA GLU A 22 -50.22 -63.60 -6.64
C GLU A 22 -51.05 -62.71 -5.72
N LYS A 23 -51.94 -63.29 -4.89
CA LYS A 23 -52.70 -62.53 -3.88
C LYS A 23 -51.78 -61.89 -2.83
N GLU A 24 -50.79 -62.63 -2.35
CA GLU A 24 -49.80 -62.12 -1.39
C GLU A 24 -48.92 -61.02 -2.03
N ASN A 25 -48.54 -61.17 -3.31
CA ASN A 25 -47.80 -60.15 -4.04
C ASN A 25 -48.62 -58.89 -4.33
N ALA A 26 -49.92 -59.04 -4.60
CA ALA A 26 -50.84 -57.93 -4.80
C ALA A 26 -51.09 -57.13 -3.51
N ALA A 27 -50.99 -57.78 -2.34
CA ALA A 27 -51.08 -57.11 -1.04
C ALA A 27 -49.81 -56.29 -0.72
N GLU A 28 -48.65 -56.70 -1.22
CA GLU A 28 -47.34 -56.08 -0.93
C GLU A 28 -46.55 -55.77 -2.22
N PRO A 29 -47.08 -54.94 -3.13
CA PRO A 29 -46.47 -54.72 -4.45
C PRO A 29 -45.09 -54.05 -4.38
N GLY A 30 -44.78 -53.35 -3.28
CA GLY A 30 -43.49 -52.72 -3.04
C GLY A 30 -42.36 -53.68 -2.61
N GLU A 31 -42.68 -54.91 -2.17
CA GLU A 31 -41.69 -55.86 -1.64
C GLU A 31 -41.17 -56.81 -2.73
N ARG A 32 -40.61 -56.25 -3.80
CA ARG A 32 -40.25 -56.98 -5.03
C ARG A 32 -39.35 -58.19 -4.81
N PHE A 33 -38.40 -58.09 -3.89
CA PHE A 33 -37.53 -59.20 -3.51
C PHE A 33 -38.31 -60.39 -2.95
N ARG A 34 -39.26 -60.13 -2.05
CA ARG A 34 -40.13 -61.17 -1.46
C ARG A 34 -41.10 -61.71 -2.51
N CYS A 35 -41.67 -60.85 -3.35
CA CYS A 35 -42.53 -61.25 -4.45
C CYS A 35 -41.81 -62.19 -5.44
N ALA A 36 -40.58 -61.86 -5.83
CA ALA A 36 -39.74 -62.70 -6.69
C ALA A 36 -39.36 -64.02 -6.01
N ALA A 37 -39.13 -64.02 -4.69
CA ALA A 37 -38.84 -65.24 -3.93
C ALA A 37 -40.06 -66.18 -3.82
N ARG A 38 -41.27 -65.64 -3.59
CA ARG A 38 -42.52 -66.40 -3.58
C ARG A 38 -42.76 -67.09 -4.93
N LEU A 39 -42.64 -66.34 -6.03
CA LEU A 39 -42.79 -66.88 -7.39
C LEU A 39 -41.70 -67.92 -7.73
N ARG A 40 -40.45 -67.71 -7.27
CA ARG A 40 -39.37 -68.69 -7.43
C ARG A 40 -39.71 -70.02 -6.74
N SER A 41 -40.25 -69.95 -5.53
CA SER A 41 -40.64 -71.15 -4.78
C SER A 41 -41.67 -71.98 -5.54
N VAL A 42 -42.72 -71.32 -6.07
CA VAL A 42 -43.76 -71.99 -6.86
C VAL A 42 -43.19 -72.59 -8.15
N ALA A 43 -42.37 -71.83 -8.89
CA ALA A 43 -41.73 -72.30 -10.12
C ALA A 43 -40.80 -73.51 -9.89
N MET A 44 -40.07 -73.54 -8.77
CA MET A 44 -39.19 -74.65 -8.41
C MET A 44 -39.95 -75.89 -7.93
N GLU A 45 -40.95 -75.72 -7.07
CA GLU A 45 -41.73 -76.83 -6.49
C GLU A 45 -42.61 -77.53 -7.55
N TYR A 46 -43.08 -76.77 -8.55
CA TYR A 46 -44.00 -77.23 -9.59
C TYR A 46 -43.42 -77.11 -11.01
N SER A 47 -42.10 -77.30 -11.19
CA SER A 47 -41.39 -77.10 -12.46
C SER A 47 -41.95 -77.83 -13.69
N ASN A 48 -42.75 -78.89 -13.50
CA ASN A 48 -43.29 -79.73 -14.57
C ASN A 48 -44.80 -79.49 -14.82
N THR A 49 -45.37 -78.40 -14.29
CA THR A 49 -46.79 -78.01 -14.45
C THR A 49 -46.93 -76.72 -15.25
N THR A 50 -48.13 -76.44 -15.77
CA THR A 50 -48.38 -75.17 -16.48
C THR A 50 -48.29 -73.98 -15.52
N ALA A 51 -48.87 -74.09 -14.32
CA ALA A 51 -48.78 -73.04 -13.30
C ALA A 51 -47.33 -72.79 -12.81
N GLY A 52 -46.45 -73.80 -12.80
CA GLY A 52 -45.04 -73.61 -12.47
C GLY A 52 -44.28 -72.82 -13.54
N ALA A 53 -44.59 -73.06 -14.82
CA ALA A 53 -44.05 -72.28 -15.93
C ALA A 53 -44.54 -70.82 -15.90
N GLU A 54 -45.84 -70.60 -15.68
CA GLU A 54 -46.45 -69.27 -15.52
C GLU A 54 -45.80 -68.50 -14.34
N ALA A 55 -45.57 -69.15 -13.20
CA ALA A 55 -44.86 -68.55 -12.07
C ALA A 55 -43.43 -68.12 -12.45
N GLY A 56 -42.75 -68.89 -13.30
CA GLY A 56 -41.42 -68.58 -13.83
C GLY A 56 -41.43 -67.34 -14.74
N GLU A 57 -42.41 -67.23 -15.63
CA GLU A 57 -42.60 -66.08 -16.51
C GLU A 57 -42.92 -64.80 -15.72
N LEU A 58 -43.87 -64.88 -14.77
CA LEU A 58 -44.22 -63.77 -13.88
C LEU A 58 -43.00 -63.28 -13.09
N ARG A 59 -42.18 -64.21 -12.60
CA ARG A 59 -40.93 -63.87 -11.91
C ARG A 59 -39.94 -63.17 -12.85
N SER A 60 -39.79 -63.66 -14.08
CA SER A 60 -38.88 -63.07 -15.07
C SER A 60 -39.27 -61.63 -15.39
N THR A 61 -40.56 -61.38 -15.65
CA THR A 61 -41.10 -60.04 -15.89
C THR A 61 -40.86 -59.12 -14.69
N LEU A 62 -41.15 -59.59 -13.47
CA LEU A 62 -40.91 -58.83 -12.25
C LEU A 62 -39.43 -58.44 -12.08
N LEU A 63 -38.50 -59.38 -12.30
CA LEU A 63 -37.07 -59.12 -12.19
C LEU A 63 -36.59 -58.10 -13.24
N ASN A 64 -37.10 -58.17 -14.48
CA ASN A 64 -36.74 -57.22 -15.54
C ASN A 64 -37.24 -55.81 -15.23
N THR A 65 -38.50 -55.66 -14.83
CA THR A 65 -39.06 -54.35 -14.42
C THR A 65 -38.31 -53.79 -13.23
N TRP A 66 -38.04 -54.65 -12.23
CA TRP A 66 -37.29 -54.23 -11.04
C TRP A 66 -35.87 -53.76 -11.38
N ARG A 67 -35.17 -54.45 -12.29
CA ARG A 67 -33.84 -54.04 -12.77
C ARG A 67 -33.84 -52.61 -13.31
N THR A 68 -34.75 -52.30 -14.23
CA THR A 68 -34.83 -50.96 -14.85
C THR A 68 -35.09 -49.87 -13.81
N GLU A 69 -35.97 -50.13 -12.85
CA GLU A 69 -36.27 -49.17 -11.80
C GLU A 69 -35.12 -48.96 -10.82
N VAL A 70 -34.42 -50.03 -10.46
CA VAL A 70 -33.24 -49.94 -9.60
C VAL A 70 -32.11 -49.20 -10.31
N ASP A 71 -31.89 -49.46 -11.60
CA ASP A 71 -30.89 -48.73 -12.41
C ASP A 71 -31.19 -47.22 -12.42
N GLY A 72 -32.47 -46.84 -12.61
CA GLY A 72 -32.90 -45.44 -12.55
C GLY A 72 -32.70 -44.82 -11.17
N ALA A 73 -33.12 -45.52 -10.12
CA ALA A 73 -32.95 -45.08 -8.74
C ALA A 73 -31.46 -44.95 -8.35
N TRP A 74 -30.61 -45.86 -8.84
CA TRP A 74 -29.16 -45.83 -8.58
C TRP A 74 -28.52 -44.59 -9.17
N ASN A 75 -28.81 -44.29 -10.44
CA ASN A 75 -28.27 -43.11 -11.10
C ASN A 75 -28.69 -41.82 -10.39
N SER A 76 -29.95 -41.73 -9.95
CA SER A 76 -30.43 -40.59 -9.17
C SER A 76 -29.69 -40.47 -7.84
N LEU A 77 -29.64 -41.54 -7.05
CA LEU A 77 -28.97 -41.56 -5.74
C LEU A 77 -27.49 -41.18 -5.87
N ARG A 78 -26.78 -41.74 -6.86
CA ARG A 78 -25.39 -41.42 -7.13
C ARG A 78 -25.21 -39.94 -7.46
N SER A 79 -26.08 -39.39 -8.30
CA SER A 79 -26.07 -37.96 -8.63
C SER A 79 -26.29 -37.09 -7.39
N ASP A 80 -27.26 -37.44 -6.55
CA ASP A 80 -27.59 -36.70 -5.33
C ASP A 80 -26.44 -36.72 -4.31
N VAL A 81 -25.75 -37.86 -4.18
CA VAL A 81 -24.58 -38.01 -3.31
C VAL A 81 -23.41 -37.16 -3.81
N LEU A 82 -23.10 -37.21 -5.11
CA LEU A 82 -22.02 -36.42 -5.70
C LEU A 82 -22.32 -34.91 -5.63
N LEU A 83 -23.57 -34.50 -5.79
CA LEU A 83 -24.00 -33.12 -5.59
C LEU A 83 -23.85 -32.70 -4.12
N ALA A 84 -24.20 -33.58 -3.18
CA ALA A 84 -24.00 -33.30 -1.76
C ALA A 84 -22.52 -33.13 -1.40
N PHE A 85 -21.61 -33.90 -2.01
CA PHE A 85 -20.16 -33.69 -1.85
C PHE A 85 -19.70 -32.33 -2.40
N SER A 86 -20.09 -32.00 -3.62
CA SER A 86 -19.66 -30.75 -4.26
C SER A 86 -20.22 -29.50 -3.56
N GLU A 87 -21.33 -29.62 -2.84
CA GLU A 87 -21.90 -28.56 -2.00
C GLU A 87 -21.46 -28.63 -0.53
N ALA A 88 -20.46 -29.45 -0.21
CA ALA A 88 -19.93 -29.64 1.15
C ALA A 88 -20.94 -30.16 2.19
N ARG A 89 -22.04 -30.80 1.74
CA ARG A 89 -23.10 -31.41 2.56
C ARG A 89 -22.80 -32.89 2.86
N PHE A 90 -21.63 -33.16 3.43
CA PHE A 90 -21.12 -34.52 3.62
C PHE A 90 -21.97 -35.41 4.55
N GLU A 91 -22.63 -34.83 5.56
CA GLU A 91 -23.56 -35.57 6.41
C GLU A 91 -24.79 -36.04 5.65
N GLN A 92 -25.32 -35.20 4.74
CA GLN A 92 -26.44 -35.56 3.88
C GLN A 92 -26.04 -36.69 2.93
N ALA A 93 -24.86 -36.60 2.31
CA ALA A 93 -24.32 -37.65 1.46
C ALA A 93 -24.20 -39.01 2.20
N SER A 94 -23.69 -38.98 3.44
CA SER A 94 -23.60 -40.19 4.28
C SER A 94 -24.97 -40.78 4.60
N ARG A 95 -25.95 -39.94 4.97
CA ARG A 95 -27.32 -40.39 5.27
C ARG A 95 -27.99 -41.05 4.07
N LEU A 96 -27.87 -40.45 2.88
CA LEU A 96 -28.42 -41.01 1.64
C LEU A 96 -27.90 -42.43 1.35
N LEU A 97 -26.65 -42.72 1.72
CA LEU A 97 -26.04 -44.05 1.53
C LEU A 97 -26.33 -45.03 2.68
N GLU A 98 -26.54 -44.55 3.90
CA GLU A 98 -26.94 -45.37 5.04
C GLU A 98 -28.40 -45.81 4.94
N GLU A 99 -29.29 -44.89 4.55
CA GLU A 99 -30.74 -45.09 4.44
C GLU A 99 -31.16 -45.26 2.98
N LEU A 100 -30.74 -46.37 2.37
CA LEU A 100 -31.09 -46.66 0.98
C LEU A 100 -32.61 -46.81 0.80
N PRO A 101 -33.18 -46.26 -0.29
CA PRO A 101 -34.57 -46.49 -0.63
C PRO A 101 -34.95 -47.98 -0.69
N PRO A 102 -36.19 -48.37 -0.33
CA PRO A 102 -36.63 -49.77 -0.31
C PRO A 102 -36.45 -50.52 -1.63
N VAL A 103 -36.42 -49.82 -2.76
CA VAL A 103 -36.21 -50.39 -4.10
C VAL A 103 -34.87 -51.15 -4.21
N PHE A 104 -33.87 -50.79 -3.40
CA PHE A 104 -32.55 -51.44 -3.38
C PHE A 104 -32.51 -52.74 -2.56
N LEU A 105 -33.58 -53.08 -1.84
CA LEU A 105 -33.61 -54.27 -0.98
C LEU A 105 -33.55 -55.54 -1.83
N GLY A 106 -32.41 -56.22 -1.81
CA GLY A 106 -32.16 -57.41 -2.65
C GLY A 106 -31.78 -57.09 -4.11
N ALA A 107 -31.42 -55.84 -4.41
CA ALA A 107 -31.02 -55.39 -5.74
C ALA A 107 -29.86 -56.19 -6.35
N SER A 108 -29.03 -56.85 -5.54
CA SER A 108 -27.99 -57.77 -6.00
C SER A 108 -28.51 -58.95 -6.84
N GLN A 109 -29.80 -59.26 -6.79
CA GLN A 109 -30.42 -60.28 -7.64
C GLN A 109 -30.68 -59.80 -9.08
N VAL A 110 -30.77 -58.49 -9.29
CA VAL A 110 -31.15 -57.89 -10.58
C VAL A 110 -30.04 -57.04 -11.18
N LEU A 111 -29.14 -56.52 -10.34
CA LEU A 111 -27.96 -55.77 -10.75
C LEU A 111 -26.75 -56.69 -10.79
N GLU A 112 -26.03 -56.66 -11.91
CA GLU A 112 -24.72 -57.31 -12.03
C GLU A 112 -23.66 -56.51 -11.25
N GLY A 113 -22.62 -57.19 -10.73
CA GLY A 113 -21.74 -56.78 -9.62
C GLY A 113 -21.05 -55.41 -9.65
N LYS A 114 -21.23 -54.58 -10.69
CA LYS A 114 -20.80 -53.18 -10.72
C LYS A 114 -21.47 -52.34 -9.63
N PHE A 115 -22.76 -52.51 -9.39
CA PHE A 115 -23.48 -51.76 -8.35
C PHE A 115 -22.94 -52.06 -6.94
N GLU A 116 -22.72 -53.34 -6.63
CA GLU A 116 -22.22 -53.76 -5.31
C GLU A 116 -20.83 -53.19 -5.04
N GLN A 117 -19.99 -53.10 -6.06
CA GLN A 117 -18.66 -52.49 -5.93
C GLN A 117 -18.76 -50.97 -5.80
N GLU A 118 -19.54 -50.31 -6.66
CA GLU A 118 -19.67 -48.85 -6.65
C GLU A 118 -20.30 -48.33 -5.36
N ILE A 119 -21.33 -48.98 -4.82
CA ILE A 119 -21.97 -48.53 -3.58
C ILE A 119 -21.06 -48.67 -2.36
N VAL A 120 -20.19 -49.69 -2.33
CA VAL A 120 -19.19 -49.88 -1.27
C VAL A 120 -18.13 -48.78 -1.36
N LEU A 121 -17.67 -48.45 -2.57
CA LEU A 121 -16.72 -47.36 -2.79
C LEU A 121 -17.33 -46.01 -2.38
N LEU A 122 -18.54 -45.68 -2.86
CA LEU A 122 -19.26 -44.46 -2.49
C LEU A 122 -19.45 -44.32 -0.96
N LYS A 123 -19.75 -45.43 -0.27
CA LYS A 123 -19.84 -45.44 1.21
C LYS A 123 -18.50 -45.18 1.88
N LYS A 124 -17.41 -45.74 1.34
CA LYS A 124 -16.05 -45.50 1.84
C LYS A 124 -15.68 -44.03 1.65
N ASP A 125 -15.94 -43.48 0.47
CA ASP A 125 -15.62 -42.08 0.13
C ASP A 125 -16.43 -41.12 1.00
N ALA A 126 -17.74 -41.36 1.18
CA ALA A 126 -18.59 -40.55 2.06
C ALA A 126 -18.08 -40.51 3.51
N LYS A 127 -17.62 -41.65 4.03
CA LYS A 127 -17.03 -41.73 5.38
C LYS A 127 -15.71 -40.98 5.48
N ALA A 128 -14.85 -41.11 4.47
CA ALA A 128 -13.57 -40.39 4.42
C ALA A 128 -13.79 -38.88 4.35
N GLN A 129 -14.64 -38.41 3.43
CA GLN A 129 -15.00 -37.01 3.26
C GLN A 129 -15.58 -36.43 4.55
N LEU A 130 -16.51 -37.14 5.20
CA LEU A 130 -17.09 -36.67 6.46
C LEU A 130 -16.06 -36.58 7.59
N LEU A 131 -15.16 -37.55 7.71
CA LEU A 131 -14.10 -37.56 8.72
C LEU A 131 -13.14 -36.37 8.51
N PHE A 132 -12.65 -36.20 7.29
CA PHE A 132 -11.70 -35.13 6.98
C PHE A 132 -12.34 -33.75 7.04
N LYS A 133 -13.63 -33.63 6.73
CA LYS A 133 -14.36 -32.37 6.93
C LYS A 133 -14.36 -31.95 8.39
N LYS A 134 -14.65 -32.87 9.33
CA LYS A 134 -14.61 -32.56 10.77
C LYS A 134 -13.23 -32.10 11.22
N GLN A 135 -12.17 -32.75 10.74
CA GLN A 135 -10.79 -32.34 11.02
C GLN A 135 -10.48 -30.95 10.45
N LEU A 136 -10.91 -30.68 9.21
CA LEU A 136 -10.74 -29.36 8.58
C LEU A 136 -11.50 -28.28 9.37
N ASP A 137 -12.69 -28.57 9.90
CA ASP A 137 -13.46 -27.62 10.72
C ASP A 137 -12.76 -27.29 12.05
N GLU A 138 -12.17 -28.28 12.71
CA GLU A 138 -11.38 -28.08 13.91
C GLU A 138 -10.12 -27.24 13.64
N LEU A 139 -9.41 -27.53 12.55
CA LEU A 139 -8.24 -26.76 12.13
C LEU A 139 -8.63 -25.33 11.71
N SER A 140 -9.73 -25.17 10.97
CA SER A 140 -10.31 -23.88 10.60
C SER A 140 -10.62 -23.01 11.81
N THR A 141 -11.24 -23.60 12.83
CA THR A 141 -11.54 -22.89 14.08
C THR A 141 -10.26 -22.41 14.78
N LYS A 142 -9.22 -23.25 14.83
CA LYS A 142 -7.92 -22.89 15.42
C LYS A 142 -7.18 -21.83 14.59
N ALA A 143 -7.12 -21.99 13.28
CA ALA A 143 -6.50 -21.03 12.36
C ALA A 143 -7.16 -19.66 12.46
N GLY A 144 -8.49 -19.60 12.58
CA GLY A 144 -9.23 -18.35 12.75
C GLY A 144 -8.84 -17.57 14.01
N VAL A 145 -8.38 -18.23 15.08
CA VAL A 145 -7.86 -17.55 16.28
C VAL A 145 -6.54 -16.82 15.99
N TYR A 146 -5.66 -17.42 15.20
CA TYR A 146 -4.37 -16.83 14.81
C TYR A 146 -4.53 -15.75 13.75
N ALA A 147 -5.37 -15.99 12.74
CA ALA A 147 -5.67 -15.00 11.68
C ALA A 147 -6.21 -13.69 12.26
N ARG A 148 -7.14 -13.75 13.23
CA ARG A 148 -7.66 -12.54 13.91
C ARG A 148 -6.63 -11.76 14.72
N LYS A 149 -5.48 -12.37 15.03
CA LYS A 149 -4.36 -11.73 15.72
C LYS A 149 -3.29 -11.22 14.75
N GLY A 150 -3.49 -11.36 13.44
CA GLY A 150 -2.50 -11.02 12.42
C GLY A 150 -1.37 -12.05 12.26
N TYR A 151 -1.52 -13.26 12.82
CA TYR A 151 -0.55 -14.34 12.66
C TYR A 151 -0.98 -15.28 11.52
N GLU A 152 -0.93 -14.77 10.30
CA GLU A 152 -1.39 -15.47 9.10
C GLU A 152 -0.55 -16.70 8.78
N ASP A 153 0.77 -16.60 8.93
CA ASP A 153 1.72 -17.71 8.76
C ASP A 153 1.38 -18.91 9.65
N ILE A 154 1.06 -18.64 10.92
CA ILE A 154 0.64 -19.65 11.88
C ILE A 154 -0.76 -20.18 11.51
N ALA A 155 -1.68 -19.31 11.11
CA ALA A 155 -3.01 -19.72 10.69
C ALA A 155 -2.96 -20.67 9.47
N LEU A 156 -2.12 -20.36 8.48
CA LEU A 156 -1.88 -21.20 7.31
C LEU A 156 -1.26 -22.54 7.68
N ALA A 157 -0.21 -22.54 8.51
CA ALA A 157 0.43 -23.77 8.98
C ALA A 157 -0.55 -24.69 9.73
N VAL A 158 -1.51 -24.12 10.48
CA VAL A 158 -2.57 -24.89 11.15
C VAL A 158 -3.52 -25.56 10.15
N ILE A 159 -3.89 -24.89 9.05
CA ILE A 159 -4.72 -25.51 7.99
C ILE A 159 -3.92 -26.54 7.20
N GLU A 160 -2.64 -26.26 6.91
CA GLU A 160 -1.74 -27.15 6.18
C GLU A 160 -1.44 -28.45 6.94
N ALA A 161 -1.62 -28.47 8.26
CA ALA A 161 -1.56 -29.69 9.06
C ALA A 161 -2.57 -30.77 8.65
N LEU A 162 -3.61 -30.42 7.86
CA LEU A 162 -4.48 -31.41 7.25
C LEU A 162 -3.68 -32.25 6.22
N PRO A 163 -3.56 -33.58 6.40
CA PRO A 163 -2.66 -34.42 5.61
C PRO A 163 -2.90 -34.34 4.09
N GLU A 164 -1.84 -34.43 3.29
CA GLU A 164 -1.94 -34.40 1.82
C GLU A 164 -2.72 -35.57 1.23
N LYS A 165 -2.72 -36.74 1.89
CA LYS A 165 -3.54 -37.90 1.47
C LYS A 165 -5.04 -37.59 1.36
N VAL A 166 -5.51 -36.50 1.98
CA VAL A 166 -6.90 -36.02 1.84
C VAL A 166 -7.21 -35.64 0.38
N GLN A 167 -6.23 -35.20 -0.40
CA GLN A 167 -6.42 -34.91 -1.82
C GLN A 167 -6.92 -36.13 -2.60
N GLU A 168 -6.41 -37.32 -2.26
CA GLU A 168 -6.82 -38.58 -2.88
C GLU A 168 -8.07 -39.17 -2.22
N ASP A 169 -8.12 -39.19 -0.88
CA ASP A 169 -9.18 -39.85 -0.11
C ASP A 169 -10.49 -39.02 -0.02
N ALA A 170 -10.41 -37.69 -0.16
CA ALA A 170 -11.53 -36.76 0.02
C ALA A 170 -11.31 -35.43 -0.76
N PRO A 171 -11.40 -35.48 -2.10
CA PRO A 171 -11.04 -34.34 -2.97
C PRO A 171 -11.91 -33.09 -2.75
N ASP A 172 -13.19 -33.25 -2.40
CA ASP A 172 -14.07 -32.10 -2.15
C ASP A 172 -13.70 -31.37 -0.85
N VAL A 173 -13.24 -32.10 0.19
CA VAL A 173 -12.68 -31.49 1.40
C VAL A 173 -11.35 -30.80 1.10
N TRP A 174 -10.52 -31.37 0.24
CA TRP A 174 -9.26 -30.74 -0.19
C TRP A 174 -9.52 -29.39 -0.88
N ARG A 175 -10.51 -29.30 -1.77
CA ARG A 175 -10.91 -28.04 -2.38
C ARG A 175 -11.32 -26.99 -1.33
N LEU A 176 -12.08 -27.38 -0.30
CA LEU A 176 -12.46 -26.47 0.79
C LEU A 176 -11.26 -25.99 1.60
N LYS A 177 -10.23 -26.84 1.79
CA LYS A 177 -8.96 -26.45 2.42
C LYS A 177 -8.27 -25.36 1.61
N GLU A 178 -8.16 -25.53 0.29
CA GLU A 178 -7.52 -24.55 -0.61
C GLU A 178 -8.27 -23.21 -0.63
N GLU A 179 -9.61 -23.24 -0.68
CA GLU A 179 -10.44 -22.04 -0.59
C GLU A 179 -10.23 -21.29 0.73
N LEU A 180 -10.11 -22.01 1.85
CA LEU A 180 -9.84 -21.43 3.16
C LEU A 180 -8.46 -20.77 3.24
N ILE A 181 -7.43 -21.42 2.67
CA ILE A 181 -6.07 -20.85 2.58
C ILE A 181 -6.10 -19.53 1.80
N GLN A 182 -6.75 -19.51 0.63
CA GLN A 182 -6.86 -18.29 -0.18
C GLN A 182 -7.60 -17.16 0.56
N LYS A 183 -8.64 -17.51 1.32
CA LYS A 183 -9.38 -16.53 2.12
C LYS A 183 -8.51 -15.89 3.19
N ILE A 184 -7.77 -16.70 3.96
CA ILE A 184 -6.86 -16.21 5.02
C ILE A 184 -5.80 -15.27 4.42
N GLN A 185 -5.19 -15.65 3.29
CA GLN A 185 -4.19 -14.82 2.60
C GLN A 185 -4.76 -13.46 2.14
N ARG A 186 -6.00 -13.43 1.63
CA ARG A 186 -6.64 -12.18 1.20
C ARG A 186 -6.98 -11.25 2.37
N GLU A 187 -7.61 -11.79 3.42
CA GLU A 187 -7.96 -11.01 4.61
C GLU A 187 -6.72 -10.51 5.35
N GLY A 188 -5.66 -11.30 5.34
CA GLY A 188 -4.36 -10.93 5.86
C GLY A 188 -3.71 -9.74 5.16
N LEU A 189 -3.64 -9.81 3.83
CA LEU A 189 -3.14 -8.72 3.00
C LEU A 189 -3.89 -7.40 3.26
N THR A 190 -5.22 -7.44 3.42
CA THR A 190 -6.00 -6.24 3.71
C THR A 190 -5.64 -5.60 5.05
N LEU A 191 -5.38 -6.41 6.08
CA LEU A 191 -5.01 -5.90 7.40
C LEU A 191 -3.62 -5.24 7.41
N LEU A 192 -2.67 -5.78 6.63
CA LEU A 192 -1.35 -5.16 6.45
C LEU A 192 -1.44 -3.81 5.73
N MET A 193 -2.26 -3.72 4.68
CA MET A 193 -2.46 -2.45 3.95
C MET A 193 -3.07 -1.36 4.83
N GLU A 194 -4.04 -1.71 5.68
CA GLU A 194 -4.64 -0.76 6.64
C GLU A 194 -3.61 -0.23 7.64
N GLN A 195 -2.76 -1.11 8.18
CA GLN A 195 -1.69 -0.72 9.11
C GLN A 195 -0.65 0.19 8.46
N GLU A 196 -0.23 -0.09 7.22
CA GLU A 196 0.70 0.75 6.48
C GLU A 196 0.12 2.15 6.23
N SER A 197 -1.14 2.22 5.82
CA SER A 197 -1.82 3.51 5.58
C SER A 197 -1.93 4.38 6.84
N ALA A 198 -2.16 3.76 8.01
CA ALA A 198 -2.22 4.46 9.28
C ALA A 198 -0.85 5.01 9.70
N LEU A 199 0.22 4.22 9.51
CA LEU A 199 1.59 4.63 9.80
C LEU A 199 2.04 5.79 8.88
N GLU A 200 1.72 5.73 7.60
CA GLU A 200 2.02 6.81 6.66
C GLU A 200 1.33 8.12 7.05
N ALA A 201 0.06 8.06 7.46
CA ALA A 201 -0.69 9.24 7.92
C ALA A 201 -0.04 9.85 9.17
N GLU A 202 0.37 9.03 10.14
CA GLU A 202 1.04 9.49 11.36
C GLU A 202 2.39 10.17 11.06
N ILE A 203 3.19 9.60 10.15
CA ILE A 203 4.47 10.19 9.73
C ILE A 203 4.26 11.54 9.04
N VAL A 204 3.23 11.65 8.19
CA VAL A 204 2.90 12.90 7.48
C VAL A 204 2.48 13.98 8.48
N GLU A 205 1.64 13.64 9.46
CA GLU A 205 1.20 14.56 10.50
C GLU A 205 2.36 15.00 11.40
N ALA A 206 3.21 14.06 11.85
CA ALA A 206 4.40 14.36 12.65
C ALA A 206 5.36 15.32 11.92
N LYS A 207 5.61 15.08 10.61
CA LYS A 207 6.43 15.98 9.78
C LYS A 207 5.82 17.38 9.65
N ARG A 208 4.49 17.49 9.58
CA ARG A 208 3.80 18.77 9.53
C ARG A 208 3.96 19.54 10.83
N LEU A 209 3.70 18.88 11.97
CA LEU A 209 3.85 19.48 13.30
C LEU A 209 5.28 19.92 13.57
N GLU A 210 6.28 19.14 13.15
CA GLU A 210 7.69 19.52 13.30
C GLU A 210 8.05 20.76 12.48
N LYS A 211 7.54 20.88 11.24
CA LYS A 211 7.72 22.07 10.40
C LYS A 211 7.09 23.31 11.02
N GLU A 212 5.87 23.19 11.54
CA GLU A 212 5.16 24.28 12.21
C GLU A 212 5.92 24.72 13.47
N ARG A 213 6.43 23.78 14.28
CA ARG A 213 7.24 24.07 15.46
C ARG A 213 8.52 24.83 15.13
N LYS A 214 9.28 24.37 14.13
CA LYS A 214 10.53 25.02 13.69
C LYS A 214 10.29 26.42 13.15
N ALA A 215 9.19 26.65 12.43
CA ALA A 215 8.81 27.97 11.95
C ALA A 215 8.48 28.93 13.10
N ALA A 216 7.71 28.48 14.10
CA ALA A 216 7.37 29.27 15.27
C ALA A 216 8.59 29.62 16.13
N GLU A 217 9.49 28.66 16.34
CA GLU A 217 10.75 28.85 17.07
C GLU A 217 11.65 29.90 16.39
N ARG A 218 11.75 29.86 15.05
CA ARG A 218 12.49 30.84 14.26
C ARG A 218 11.95 32.26 14.43
N ILE A 219 10.63 32.45 14.36
CA ILE A 219 9.99 33.77 14.54
C ILE A 219 10.24 34.30 15.95
N ARG A 220 10.11 33.45 16.97
CA ARG A 220 10.38 33.83 18.36
C ARG A 220 11.83 34.26 18.53
N ARG A 221 12.77 33.46 18.02
CA ARG A 221 14.20 33.78 18.06
C ARG A 221 14.50 35.11 17.36
N TRP A 222 13.85 35.38 16.23
CA TRP A 222 13.98 36.67 15.54
C TRP A 222 13.55 37.85 16.42
N LEU A 223 12.37 37.77 17.05
CA LEU A 223 11.87 38.83 17.93
C LEU A 223 12.78 39.03 19.15
N ASP A 224 13.26 37.96 19.76
CA ASP A 224 14.11 38.02 20.96
C ASP A 224 15.53 38.56 20.65
N MET A 225 16.09 38.19 19.49
CA MET A 225 17.50 38.43 19.16
C MET A 225 17.75 39.67 18.28
N LYS A 226 16.77 40.12 17.49
CA LYS A 226 16.92 41.26 16.57
C LYS A 226 17.50 42.50 17.27
N ASP A 227 17.01 42.80 18.46
CA ASP A 227 17.43 44.00 19.20
C ASP A 227 18.61 43.77 20.14
N SER A 228 18.75 42.55 20.67
CA SER A 228 19.77 42.19 21.67
C SER A 228 21.13 41.78 21.08
N VAL A 229 21.19 41.26 19.86
CA VAL A 229 22.45 40.91 19.20
C VAL A 229 23.28 42.16 18.90
N ALA A 230 24.57 42.13 19.24
CA ALA A 230 25.49 43.23 18.99
C ALA A 230 25.77 43.43 17.48
N TRP A 231 25.89 44.68 17.06
CA TRP A 231 26.32 45.01 15.70
C TRP A 231 27.79 44.65 15.50
N LYS A 232 28.06 43.91 14.42
CA LYS A 232 29.42 43.59 14.00
C LYS A 232 29.83 44.46 12.80
N PRO A 233 30.89 45.28 12.90
CA PRO A 233 31.40 46.03 11.76
C PRO A 233 32.02 45.08 10.72
N LEU A 234 31.74 45.33 9.44
CA LEU A 234 32.24 44.52 8.32
C LEU A 234 33.24 45.28 7.43
N LEU A 235 33.27 46.61 7.50
CA LEU A 235 34.17 47.44 6.72
C LEU A 235 35.41 47.82 7.55
N GLY A 236 36.59 47.39 7.09
CA GLY A 236 37.87 47.82 7.66
C GLY A 236 38.23 49.26 7.27
N LYS A 237 39.25 49.85 7.92
CA LYS A 237 39.69 51.23 7.62
C LYS A 237 40.40 51.36 6.27
N SER A 238 41.05 50.29 5.80
CA SER A 238 41.99 50.35 4.67
C SER A 238 41.96 49.14 3.72
N ASN A 239 41.11 48.13 3.96
CA ASN A 239 41.10 46.89 3.17
C ASN A 239 39.72 46.20 3.13
N LEU A 240 39.60 45.18 2.29
CA LEU A 240 38.39 44.38 2.04
C LEU A 240 38.60 42.87 2.32
N TYR A 241 39.42 42.51 3.32
CA TYR A 241 39.87 41.12 3.56
C TYR A 241 38.76 40.05 3.63
N ASN A 242 37.56 40.42 4.10
CA ASN A 242 36.43 39.48 4.26
C ASN A 242 35.32 39.64 3.20
N TRP A 243 35.62 40.36 2.11
CA TRP A 243 34.65 40.64 1.05
C TRP A 243 34.94 39.80 -0.20
N VAL A 244 33.91 39.17 -0.76
CA VAL A 244 33.94 38.50 -2.05
C VAL A 244 34.29 39.50 -3.12
N ALA A 245 35.42 39.23 -3.78
CA ALA A 245 35.92 39.96 -4.93
C ALA A 245 35.85 41.49 -4.75
N SER A 246 36.67 42.03 -3.85
CA SER A 246 37.34 43.27 -4.24
C SER A 246 38.36 42.88 -5.30
N SER A 247 38.14 43.30 -6.54
CA SER A 247 39.12 43.88 -7.49
C SER A 247 40.62 43.44 -7.55
N ASP A 248 41.14 42.54 -6.72
CA ASP A 248 42.48 41.97 -6.81
C ASP A 248 42.61 41.02 -8.00
N SER A 249 41.51 40.37 -8.42
CA SER A 249 41.45 39.59 -9.66
C SER A 249 41.00 40.40 -10.89
N MET A 250 40.58 41.67 -10.71
CA MET A 250 40.41 42.63 -11.81
C MET A 250 41.63 43.55 -11.91
N ARG A 251 42.83 42.97 -11.84
CA ARG A 251 43.98 43.56 -12.52
C ARG A 251 43.76 43.34 -14.01
N ASP A 252 43.00 44.25 -14.61
CA ASP A 252 43.01 44.37 -16.05
C ASP A 252 44.45 44.67 -16.50
N MET A 253 44.85 44.16 -17.66
CA MET A 253 46.24 43.98 -18.12
C MET A 253 47.08 45.28 -18.29
N GLN A 254 46.69 46.41 -17.68
CA GLN A 254 47.14 47.76 -18.00
C GLN A 254 47.46 48.66 -16.79
N GLY A 255 47.58 48.11 -15.57
CA GLY A 255 48.08 48.87 -14.41
C GLY A 255 47.11 49.90 -13.81
N GLN A 256 45.80 49.71 -14.01
CA GLN A 256 44.76 50.58 -13.43
C GLN A 256 44.38 50.21 -11.99
N LYS A 257 43.84 51.20 -11.26
CA LYS A 257 43.42 51.07 -9.85
C LYS A 257 42.15 50.21 -9.74
N PRO A 258 41.99 49.43 -8.66
CA PRO A 258 40.78 48.64 -8.41
C PRO A 258 39.50 49.49 -8.42
N LEU A 259 38.39 48.98 -8.98
CA LEU A 259 37.11 49.72 -9.07
C LEU A 259 36.50 49.99 -7.69
N TRP A 260 36.30 48.94 -6.90
CA TRP A 260 35.95 49.03 -5.48
C TRP A 260 37.20 49.27 -4.65
N ARG A 261 37.20 50.33 -3.85
CA ARG A 261 38.33 50.71 -2.98
C ARG A 261 37.87 51.20 -1.63
N VAL A 262 38.64 50.91 -0.60
CA VAL A 262 38.42 51.48 0.73
C VAL A 262 39.45 52.58 0.96
N MET A 263 38.99 53.74 1.40
CA MET A 263 39.85 54.83 1.86
C MET A 263 39.42 55.27 3.25
N GLU A 264 40.39 55.56 4.11
CA GLU A 264 40.11 56.19 5.39
C GLU A 264 39.75 57.66 5.17
N ARG A 265 38.57 58.07 5.67
CA ARG A 265 38.14 59.47 5.73
C ARG A 265 37.64 59.74 7.13
N ASN A 266 38.20 60.75 7.80
CA ASN A 266 37.82 61.15 9.15
C ASN A 266 37.83 59.99 10.16
N GLY A 267 38.83 59.11 10.07
CA GLY A 267 38.99 57.97 10.99
C GLY A 267 38.12 56.74 10.68
N VAL A 268 37.31 56.79 9.62
CA VAL A 268 36.36 55.73 9.22
C VAL A 268 36.70 55.22 7.81
N GLY A 269 36.62 53.91 7.60
CA GLY A 269 36.74 53.31 6.27
C GLY A 269 35.52 53.66 5.41
N VAL A 270 35.77 54.20 4.22
CA VAL A 270 34.75 54.51 3.22
C VAL A 270 35.02 53.67 1.98
N LEU A 271 34.06 52.81 1.64
CA LEU A 271 34.04 52.03 0.41
C LEU A 271 33.57 52.94 -0.73
N LEU A 272 34.33 52.96 -1.81
CA LEU A 272 34.17 53.88 -2.92
C LEU A 272 34.13 53.11 -4.23
N ILE A 273 33.28 53.55 -5.14
CA ILE A 273 33.28 53.11 -6.52
C ILE A 273 33.00 54.27 -7.46
N ASP A 274 33.71 54.26 -8.58
CA ASP A 274 33.46 55.05 -9.79
C ASP A 274 33.53 54.04 -10.94
N ASN A 275 32.40 53.43 -11.24
CA ASN A 275 32.31 52.38 -12.25
C ASN A 275 32.14 53.01 -13.62
N ARG A 276 33.17 52.90 -14.46
CA ARG A 276 33.15 53.29 -15.88
C ARG A 276 33.74 52.21 -16.76
N SER A 277 33.58 50.96 -16.32
CA SER A 277 34.20 49.80 -16.94
C SER A 277 33.43 49.29 -18.16
N GLY A 278 32.23 49.81 -18.44
CA GLY A 278 31.33 49.26 -19.45
C GLY A 278 30.59 48.00 -19.00
N SER A 279 30.69 47.63 -17.71
CA SER A 279 30.05 46.44 -17.14
C SER A 279 29.65 46.64 -15.67
N ASP A 280 28.73 45.82 -15.18
CA ASP A 280 28.36 45.80 -13.75
C ASP A 280 29.54 45.33 -12.90
N SER A 281 29.81 46.05 -11.81
CA SER A 281 30.84 45.69 -10.84
C SER A 281 30.22 45.33 -9.50
N PHE A 282 30.75 44.31 -8.81
CA PHE A 282 30.19 43.85 -7.54
C PHE A 282 31.24 43.65 -6.45
N THR A 283 30.81 43.76 -5.20
CA THR A 283 31.56 43.36 -4.01
C THR A 283 30.58 43.01 -2.90
N GLY A 284 30.92 42.08 -2.01
CA GLY A 284 30.00 41.67 -0.97
C GLY A 284 30.66 40.87 0.13
N VAL A 285 29.91 40.38 1.10
CA VAL A 285 30.42 39.47 2.13
C VAL A 285 29.82 38.11 1.89
N TYR A 286 30.66 37.07 1.83
CA TYR A 286 30.19 35.70 1.66
C TYR A 286 29.88 35.05 2.99
N SER A 287 28.78 34.32 3.02
CA SER A 287 28.50 33.34 4.04
C SER A 287 27.62 32.25 3.44
N ASN A 288 27.91 30.99 3.73
CA ASN A 288 27.01 29.87 3.40
C ASN A 288 26.03 29.56 4.53
N HIS A 289 26.07 30.34 5.61
CA HIS A 289 25.46 29.93 6.87
C HIS A 289 24.51 30.96 7.46
N TRP A 290 24.58 32.22 7.02
CA TRP A 290 23.66 33.24 7.54
C TRP A 290 22.26 33.00 7.00
N GLU A 291 21.32 32.74 7.90
CA GLU A 291 19.92 32.57 7.57
C GLU A 291 19.20 33.90 7.74
N ASP A 292 19.23 34.46 8.95
CA ASP A 292 18.50 35.67 9.30
C ASP A 292 19.49 36.72 9.82
N TYR A 293 19.46 37.90 9.22
CA TYR A 293 20.39 38.97 9.56
C TYR A 293 19.81 40.36 9.28
N LEU A 294 20.37 41.36 9.95
CA LEU A 294 20.19 42.76 9.63
C LEU A 294 21.50 43.32 9.11
N LEU A 295 21.45 44.04 8.00
CA LEU A 295 22.56 44.79 7.44
C LEU A 295 22.24 46.28 7.55
N GLU A 296 23.20 47.07 8.00
CA GLU A 296 23.07 48.52 8.07
C GLU A 296 24.32 49.20 7.52
N PHE A 297 24.14 50.26 6.75
CA PHE A 297 25.22 51.09 6.22
C PHE A 297 24.69 52.49 5.89
N GLU A 298 25.60 53.43 5.66
CA GLU A 298 25.28 54.72 5.08
C GLU A 298 25.75 54.79 3.63
N LEU A 299 24.88 55.31 2.76
CA LEU A 299 25.12 55.45 1.32
C LEU A 299 25.08 56.93 0.94
N ASN A 300 26.08 57.35 0.16
CA ASN A 300 26.08 58.59 -0.59
C ASN A 300 26.17 58.25 -2.08
N LEU A 301 25.02 58.25 -2.74
CA LEU A 301 24.89 57.97 -4.17
C LEU A 301 25.07 59.28 -4.94
N LYS A 302 26.08 59.37 -5.81
CA LYS A 302 26.33 60.57 -6.63
C LYS A 302 25.62 60.47 -7.97
N VAL A 303 25.82 59.35 -8.66
CA VAL A 303 25.27 59.05 -9.99
C VAL A 303 25.00 57.54 -10.09
N GLY A 304 23.97 57.16 -10.86
CA GLY A 304 23.61 55.76 -11.11
C GLY A 304 22.78 55.15 -9.97
N ALA A 305 22.93 53.83 -9.80
CA ALA A 305 22.13 53.02 -8.87
C ALA A 305 22.99 52.01 -8.10
N LEU A 306 22.64 51.74 -6.84
CA LEU A 306 23.18 50.64 -6.05
C LEU A 306 22.17 49.50 -6.02
N ARG A 307 22.56 48.31 -6.47
CA ARG A 307 21.77 47.08 -6.36
C ARG A 307 22.31 46.22 -5.22
N ILE A 308 21.43 45.62 -4.41
CA ILE A 308 21.81 44.82 -3.23
C ILE A 308 21.10 43.48 -3.28
N SER A 309 21.85 42.39 -3.38
CA SER A 309 21.31 41.03 -3.31
C SER A 309 21.53 40.45 -1.90
N PRO A 310 20.45 40.09 -1.17
CA PRO A 310 20.55 39.34 0.08
C PRO A 310 20.80 37.86 -0.20
N ARG A 311 21.22 37.08 0.81
CA ARG A 311 21.50 35.65 0.70
C ARG A 311 22.23 35.22 -0.57
N THR A 312 23.20 36.03 -1.00
CA THR A 312 24.01 35.73 -2.17
C THR A 312 25.04 34.66 -1.82
N GLN A 313 25.12 33.62 -2.65
CA GLN A 313 26.19 32.64 -2.62
C GLN A 313 27.19 32.93 -3.74
N ALA A 314 28.48 32.84 -3.40
CA ALA A 314 29.58 32.91 -4.34
C ALA A 314 30.28 31.54 -4.43
N ILE A 315 30.71 31.18 -5.64
CA ILE A 315 31.48 29.98 -5.95
C ILE A 315 32.90 30.44 -6.30
N LYS A 316 33.90 29.83 -5.68
CA LYS A 316 35.30 29.97 -6.08
C LYS A 316 35.65 28.77 -6.98
N PRO A 317 35.73 28.93 -8.31
CA PRO A 317 36.20 27.86 -9.19
C PRO A 317 37.70 27.59 -8.95
N ASP A 318 38.13 26.35 -9.15
CA ASP A 318 39.49 25.87 -8.81
C ASP A 318 40.63 26.71 -9.42
N ASN A 319 40.40 27.37 -10.56
CA ASN A 319 41.35 28.26 -11.22
C ASN A 319 40.67 29.50 -11.84
N GLY A 320 39.83 30.22 -11.09
CA GLY A 320 39.21 31.44 -11.61
C GLY A 320 38.76 32.45 -10.54
N PRO A 321 38.33 33.65 -10.95
CA PRO A 321 37.78 34.64 -10.03
C PRO A 321 36.48 34.13 -9.42
N PHE A 322 36.14 34.62 -8.22
CA PHE A 322 34.84 34.33 -7.59
C PHE A 322 33.71 34.66 -8.56
N ARG A 323 32.77 33.72 -8.72
CA ARG A 323 31.55 33.90 -9.49
C ARG A 323 30.36 33.85 -8.58
N ILE A 324 29.36 34.66 -8.88
CA ILE A 324 28.08 34.62 -8.18
C ILE A 324 27.32 33.40 -8.69
N SER A 325 26.78 32.58 -7.79
CA SER A 325 26.05 31.37 -8.18
C SER A 325 24.75 31.70 -8.91
N GLU A 326 24.32 30.86 -9.85
CA GLU A 326 23.07 31.04 -10.61
C GLU A 326 21.80 31.05 -9.74
N GLY A 327 21.87 30.54 -8.49
CA GLY A 327 20.77 30.55 -7.52
C GLY A 327 20.73 31.75 -6.57
N THR A 328 21.13 32.95 -7.00
CA THR A 328 21.14 34.13 -6.12
C THR A 328 19.79 34.82 -5.98
N SER A 329 19.56 35.46 -4.83
CA SER A 329 18.36 36.28 -4.61
C SER A 329 18.31 37.46 -5.58
N PRO A 330 17.11 37.88 -6.03
CA PRO A 330 16.99 39.08 -6.85
C PRO A 330 17.48 40.32 -6.09
N PRO A 331 18.17 41.25 -6.76
CA PRO A 331 18.69 42.46 -6.12
C PRO A 331 17.57 43.49 -5.87
N LEU A 332 17.64 44.18 -4.73
CA LEU A 332 16.88 45.39 -4.47
C LEU A 332 17.67 46.60 -4.98
N GLU A 333 17.04 47.48 -5.75
CA GLU A 333 17.71 48.61 -6.38
C GLU A 333 17.44 49.94 -5.64
N LEU A 334 18.52 50.68 -5.36
CA LEU A 334 18.53 52.06 -4.91
C LEU A 334 19.00 52.95 -6.07
N GLY A 335 18.04 53.30 -6.93
CA GLY A 335 18.27 54.00 -8.19
C GLY A 335 17.83 55.46 -8.16
N ASP A 336 16.97 55.84 -9.11
CA ASP A 336 16.60 57.22 -9.39
C ASP A 336 15.86 57.91 -8.23
N ASP A 337 15.02 57.17 -7.52
CA ASP A 337 14.27 57.68 -6.37
C ASP A 337 15.14 57.88 -5.12
N PHE A 338 16.38 57.37 -5.12
CA PHE A 338 17.28 57.53 -3.98
C PHE A 338 17.91 58.93 -4.00
N PRO A 339 17.80 59.70 -2.89
CA PRO A 339 18.36 61.06 -2.83
C PRO A 339 19.87 61.11 -3.06
N LYS A 340 20.29 61.93 -4.03
CA LYS A 340 21.70 62.00 -4.46
C LYS A 340 22.52 62.99 -3.63
N ASN A 341 23.84 62.78 -3.59
CA ASN A 341 24.85 63.68 -3.02
C ASN A 341 24.71 64.00 -1.52
N ARG A 342 24.07 63.11 -0.75
CA ARG A 342 24.02 63.19 0.72
C ARG A 342 24.12 61.79 1.33
N TRP A 343 24.60 61.73 2.57
CA TRP A 343 24.65 60.47 3.32
C TRP A 343 23.26 60.12 3.84
N LEU A 344 22.78 58.92 3.50
CA LEU A 344 21.55 58.38 4.04
C LEU A 344 21.78 56.99 4.61
N LYS A 345 21.12 56.73 5.74
CA LYS A 345 21.10 55.42 6.36
C LYS A 345 20.26 54.45 5.54
N VAL A 346 20.76 53.23 5.34
CA VAL A 346 20.07 52.11 4.71
C VAL A 346 20.11 50.92 5.66
N THR A 347 18.95 50.28 5.86
CA THR A 347 18.80 49.07 6.69
C THR A 347 18.12 47.99 5.88
N LEU A 348 18.72 46.81 5.81
CA LEU A 348 18.19 45.63 5.15
C LEU A 348 17.91 44.55 6.20
N GLU A 349 16.66 44.14 6.33
CA GLU A 349 16.21 43.05 7.19
C GLU A 349 15.95 41.80 6.35
N VAL A 350 16.59 40.69 6.71
CA VAL A 350 16.42 39.38 6.07
C VAL A 350 15.95 38.39 7.12
N HIS A 351 14.70 37.93 7.00
CA HIS A 351 14.08 37.02 7.96
C HIS A 351 13.16 36.01 7.26
N GLY A 352 13.49 34.72 7.37
CA GLY A 352 12.69 33.66 6.76
C GLY A 352 12.66 33.80 5.24
N LYS A 353 11.48 34.08 4.68
CA LYS A 353 11.28 34.39 3.25
C LYS A 353 11.13 35.89 2.96
N SER A 354 11.12 36.72 4.00
CA SER A 354 10.92 38.16 3.88
C SER A 354 12.25 38.89 3.79
N VAL A 355 12.32 39.84 2.87
CA VAL A 355 13.42 40.80 2.77
C VAL A 355 12.83 42.19 2.66
N THR A 356 13.24 43.07 3.56
CA THR A 356 12.82 44.47 3.60
C THR A 356 14.03 45.38 3.63
N LEU A 357 14.12 46.30 2.68
CA LEU A 357 15.10 47.38 2.68
C LEU A 357 14.41 48.68 3.03
N ARG A 358 14.95 49.42 4.01
CA ARG A 358 14.50 50.77 4.39
C ARG A 358 15.62 51.78 4.21
N TYR A 359 15.29 52.98 3.73
CA TYR A 359 16.27 54.06 3.60
C TYR A 359 15.68 55.44 3.89
N GLY A 360 16.57 56.38 4.20
CA GLY A 360 16.22 57.79 4.41
C GLY A 360 15.48 58.08 5.72
N ASP A 361 15.33 59.37 6.03
CA ASP A 361 14.68 59.81 7.27
C ASP A 361 13.15 59.60 7.24
N GLY A 362 12.56 59.50 6.04
CA GLY A 362 11.15 59.18 5.82
C GLY A 362 10.82 57.68 5.95
N GLY A 363 11.83 56.81 6.00
CA GLY A 363 11.63 55.36 6.12
C GLY A 363 11.09 54.68 4.86
N ASP A 364 11.44 55.21 3.68
CA ASP A 364 11.08 54.61 2.39
C ASP A 364 11.48 53.14 2.35
N LYS A 365 10.65 52.31 1.71
CA LYS A 365 10.69 50.85 1.87
C LYS A 365 10.60 50.13 0.52
N ILE A 366 11.47 49.16 0.32
CA ILE A 366 11.46 48.22 -0.82
C ILE A 366 11.40 46.79 -0.24
N GLU A 367 10.53 45.94 -0.78
CA GLU A 367 10.36 44.56 -0.32
C GLU A 367 10.39 43.56 -1.46
N LEU A 368 10.87 42.36 -1.16
CA LEU A 368 10.69 41.20 -2.02
C LEU A 368 9.44 40.44 -1.60
N ASP A 369 8.62 40.05 -2.56
CA ASP A 369 7.40 39.27 -2.33
C ASP A 369 7.77 37.82 -1.94
N PRO A 370 7.44 37.37 -0.72
CA PRO A 370 7.80 36.04 -0.23
C PRO A 370 7.06 34.88 -0.93
N GLU A 371 5.97 35.15 -1.66
CA GLU A 371 5.22 34.13 -2.39
C GLU A 371 5.81 33.85 -3.77
N THR A 372 6.26 34.91 -4.47
CA THR A 372 6.77 34.82 -5.84
C THR A 372 8.30 34.77 -5.90
N THR A 373 9.00 35.25 -4.87
CA THR A 373 10.46 35.28 -4.82
C THR A 373 11.04 34.05 -4.15
N ARG A 374 11.84 33.27 -4.89
CA ARG A 374 12.64 32.18 -4.31
C ARG A 374 13.95 32.73 -3.76
N LEU A 375 14.05 32.79 -2.44
CA LEU A 375 15.30 33.10 -1.73
C LEU A 375 16.02 31.82 -1.33
N PRO A 376 17.36 31.74 -1.45
CA PRO A 376 18.15 30.70 -0.80
C PRO A 376 17.88 30.64 0.71
N SER A 377 18.09 29.47 1.33
CA SER A 377 17.95 29.32 2.79
C SER A 377 19.05 30.07 3.55
N THR A 378 20.26 30.12 2.98
CA THR A 378 21.43 30.78 3.55
C THR A 378 22.18 31.59 2.50
N GLY A 379 22.86 32.64 2.94
CA GLY A 379 23.77 33.40 2.09
C GLY A 379 24.26 34.69 2.75
N GLY A 380 25.33 35.28 2.22
CA GLY A 380 25.78 36.63 2.60
C GLY A 380 25.03 37.72 1.84
N PHE A 381 25.66 38.86 1.57
CA PHE A 381 25.08 39.91 0.73
C PHE A 381 26.08 40.44 -0.28
N VAL A 382 25.60 40.94 -1.41
CA VAL A 382 26.42 41.54 -2.47
C VAL A 382 25.85 42.89 -2.89
N PHE A 383 26.74 43.87 -3.02
CA PHE A 383 26.51 45.15 -3.66
C PHE A 383 26.92 45.08 -5.13
N TYR A 384 26.07 45.62 -5.99
CA TYR A 384 26.30 45.78 -7.42
C TYR A 384 26.21 47.27 -7.77
N ALA A 385 27.17 47.73 -8.56
CA ALA A 385 27.19 49.06 -9.14
C ALA A 385 27.10 48.91 -10.65
N ALA A 386 26.08 49.49 -11.26
CA ALA A 386 25.92 49.50 -12.71
C ALA A 386 27.05 50.31 -13.37
N ASP A 387 27.27 50.14 -14.67
CA ASP A 387 28.14 51.05 -15.41
C ASP A 387 27.66 52.51 -15.29
N GLY A 388 28.60 53.45 -15.20
CA GLY A 388 28.33 54.87 -14.91
C GLY A 388 28.00 55.20 -13.45
N THR A 389 27.99 54.21 -12.54
CA THR A 389 27.63 54.44 -11.13
C THR A 389 28.81 55.00 -10.34
N ARG A 390 28.54 56.05 -9.55
CA ARG A 390 29.49 56.62 -8.59
C ARG A 390 28.83 56.76 -7.22
N LEU A 391 29.42 56.13 -6.21
CA LEU A 391 28.88 56.14 -4.85
C LEU A 391 29.96 55.95 -3.79
N GLU A 392 29.58 56.28 -2.56
CA GLU A 392 30.37 56.07 -1.36
C GLU A 392 29.53 55.35 -0.30
N ILE A 393 30.08 54.34 0.37
CA ILE A 393 29.43 53.55 1.42
C ILE A 393 30.31 53.59 2.67
N ARG A 394 29.72 53.80 3.84
CA ARG A 394 30.44 53.75 5.12
C ARG A 394 29.61 53.07 6.20
N GLY A 395 30.28 52.71 7.30
CA GLY A 395 29.59 52.18 8.48
C GLY A 395 28.90 50.84 8.28
N VAL A 396 29.37 50.00 7.35
CA VAL A 396 28.75 48.70 7.06
C VAL A 396 28.87 47.79 8.27
N ARG A 397 27.73 47.37 8.81
CA ARG A 397 27.62 46.51 9.99
C ARG A 397 26.46 45.53 9.87
N VAL A 398 26.58 44.38 10.53
CA VAL A 398 25.60 43.30 10.48
C VAL A 398 25.22 42.82 11.88
N LYS A 399 23.96 42.41 12.08
CA LYS A 399 23.53 41.53 13.17
C LYS A 399 23.17 40.18 12.57
N ILE A 400 23.83 39.11 13.02
CA ILE A 400 23.50 37.75 12.58
C ILE A 400 22.60 37.15 13.66
N VAL A 401 21.32 36.99 13.34
CA VAL A 401 20.30 36.51 14.27
C VAL A 401 20.23 34.98 14.25
N ASN A 402 20.39 34.40 13.07
CA ASN A 402 20.38 32.96 12.88
C ASN A 402 21.43 32.50 11.86
N ASP A 403 22.16 31.45 12.21
CA ASP A 403 23.32 30.90 11.47
C ASP A 403 23.24 29.36 11.50
N THR A 404 23.43 28.68 10.36
CA THR A 404 23.31 27.22 10.25
C THR A 404 24.47 26.44 10.86
N ARG A 405 25.59 27.09 11.20
CA ARG A 405 26.61 26.43 12.01
C ARG A 405 26.06 26.29 13.42
N GLU A 406 25.85 25.07 13.88
CA GLU A 406 25.63 24.81 15.30
C GLU A 406 26.80 25.41 16.08
N GLY A 407 26.50 26.52 16.76
CA GLY A 407 27.52 27.41 17.29
C GLY A 407 28.23 28.17 16.18
N GLY A 408 27.63 29.28 15.72
CA GLY A 408 28.17 30.17 14.68
C GLY A 408 29.67 30.45 14.79
N ILE A 409 30.25 31.14 13.82
CA ILE A 409 31.70 31.50 13.82
C ILE A 409 32.15 32.35 15.04
N PHE A 410 31.26 32.57 16.01
CA PHE A 410 31.41 33.27 17.30
C PHE A 410 30.86 32.48 18.50
N ALA A 411 30.52 31.19 18.38
CA ALA A 411 30.19 30.37 19.53
C ALA A 411 31.49 29.93 20.22
N LYS A 412 31.85 30.74 21.23
CA LYS A 412 33.10 30.82 22.00
C LYS A 412 34.25 31.51 21.29
#